data_AF-A0A0P7AUC0-F1
#
_entry.id   AF-A0A0P7AUC0-F1
#
_cell.length_a   1.000
_cell.length_b   1.000
_cell.length_c   1.000
_cell.angle_alpha   90.00
_cell.angle_beta   90.00
_cell.angle_gamma   90.00
#
_symmetry.space_group_name_H-M   'P 1'
#
loop_
_entity.id
_entity.type
_entity.pdbx_description
1 polymer ?
#
loop_
_entity_poly.entity_id
_entity_poly.type
_entity_poly.pdbx_seq_one_letter_code
_entity_poly.pdbx_strand_id
1 'polypeptide(L)'
;MAKAKALKQFVEPLITKSKAANNQTTEKGTHNRRIVFANLRNKYAVTELFGAVSEKVGDRPGGYTRIIKLGNRLGDNADMAMIELVDFNEIYNADKPKKKNTRRSRRGKGAKSVTPAPATDATTDDSEE
;
A
#
# COMPACT_ATOMS: atom_id res chain seq x y z
N MET A 1 -0.35 -26.34 13.18
CA MET A 1 -1.35 -25.44 13.80
C MET A 1 -0.70 -24.36 14.66
N ALA A 2 0.15 -24.72 15.63
CA ALA A 2 0.79 -23.75 16.54
C ALA A 2 1.55 -22.63 15.81
N LYS A 3 2.38 -22.98 14.82
CA LYS A 3 3.12 -22.00 14.00
C LYS A 3 2.21 -21.00 13.28
N ALA A 4 1.06 -21.44 12.76
CA ALA A 4 0.11 -20.55 12.09
C ALA A 4 -0.53 -19.55 13.08
N LYS A 5 -0.87 -19.99 14.30
CA LYS A 5 -1.40 -19.10 15.35
C LYS A 5 -0.37 -18.06 15.78
N ALA A 6 0.90 -18.47 15.96
CA ALA A 6 1.98 -17.55 16.27
C ALA A 6 2.22 -16.54 15.13
N LEU A 7 2.24 -17.02 13.88
CA LEU A 7 2.39 -16.15 12.71
C LEU A 7 1.26 -15.13 12.61
N LYS A 8 0.02 -15.50 12.90
CA LYS A 8 -1.11 -14.56 12.96
C LYS A 8 -0.85 -13.41 13.94
N GLN A 9 -0.40 -13.72 15.16
CA GLN A 9 -0.08 -12.68 16.15
C GLN A 9 1.07 -11.77 15.70
N PHE A 10 2.04 -12.32 14.97
CA PHE A 10 3.18 -11.57 14.45
C PHE A 10 2.83 -10.69 13.25
N VAL A 11 2.03 -11.18 12.29
CA VAL A 11 1.82 -10.52 11.00
C VAL A 11 0.70 -9.48 11.04
N GLU A 12 -0.34 -9.67 11.85
CA GLU A 12 -1.50 -8.74 11.93
C GLU A 12 -1.08 -7.31 12.32
N PRO A 13 -0.18 -7.09 13.30
CA PRO A 13 0.33 -5.75 13.61
C PRO A 13 1.17 -5.14 12.48
N LEU A 14 1.90 -5.95 11.70
CA LEU A 14 2.71 -5.48 10.58
C LEU A 14 1.83 -4.99 9.43
N ILE A 15 0.78 -5.74 9.10
CA ILE A 15 -0.23 -5.33 8.11
C ILE A 15 -0.95 -4.07 8.59
N THR A 16 -1.27 -3.97 9.88
CA THR A 16 -1.87 -2.76 10.45
C THR A 16 -0.98 -1.54 10.21
N LYS A 17 0.34 -1.65 10.45
CA LYS A 17 1.29 -0.55 10.19
C LYS A 17 1.45 -0.19 8.72
N SER A 18 1.19 -1.12 7.79
CA SER A 18 1.30 -0.83 6.37
C SER A 18 0.11 -0.07 5.79
N LYS A 19 -1.05 -0.06 6.47
CA LYS A 19 -2.27 0.64 6.01
C LYS A 19 -2.06 2.12 5.72
N ALA A 20 -2.67 2.61 4.65
CA ALA A 20 -2.60 4.03 4.26
C ALA A 20 -3.06 4.99 5.37
N ALA A 21 -4.07 4.61 6.15
CA ALA A 21 -4.56 5.40 7.29
C ALA A 21 -3.47 5.71 8.34
N ASN A 22 -2.48 4.82 8.50
CA ASN A 22 -1.39 4.96 9.46
C ASN A 22 -0.15 5.65 8.87
N ASN A 23 -0.15 5.93 7.56
CA ASN A 23 0.99 6.42 6.79
C ASN A 23 0.65 7.72 6.04
N GLN A 24 -0.16 8.59 6.65
CA GLN A 24 -0.63 9.85 6.03
C GLN A 24 0.50 10.88 5.82
N THR A 25 1.48 10.92 6.72
CA THR A 25 2.64 11.82 6.62
C THR A 25 3.90 11.04 6.25
N THR A 26 4.84 11.70 5.57
CA THR A 26 6.13 11.10 5.18
C THR A 26 6.91 10.57 6.38
N GLU A 27 6.87 11.28 7.50
CA GLU A 27 7.53 10.90 8.75
C GLU A 27 6.94 9.59 9.32
N LYS A 28 5.61 9.52 9.45
CA LYS A 28 4.93 8.30 9.94
C LYS A 28 5.15 7.12 9.00
N GLY A 29 5.07 7.34 7.69
CA GLY A 29 5.33 6.31 6.68
C GLY A 29 6.75 5.74 6.76
N THR A 30 7.76 6.60 6.91
CA THR A 30 9.17 6.19 7.04
C THR A 30 9.41 5.45 8.35
N HIS A 31 8.87 5.94 9.46
CA HIS A 31 8.97 5.30 10.76
C HIS A 31 8.36 3.89 10.76
N ASN A 32 7.14 3.74 10.22
CA ASN A 32 6.47 2.45 10.12
C ASN A 32 7.24 1.48 9.23
N ARG A 33 7.78 1.93 8.09
CA ARG A 33 8.63 1.09 7.22
C ARG A 33 9.88 0.60 7.96
N ARG A 34 10.54 1.44 8.76
CA ARG A 34 11.70 1.04 9.57
C ARG A 34 11.35 -0.02 10.62
N ILE A 35 10.24 0.16 11.33
CA ILE A 35 9.78 -0.84 12.31
C ILE A 35 9.45 -2.17 11.63
N VAL A 36 8.73 -2.15 10.51
CA VAL A 36 8.39 -3.37 9.78
C VAL A 36 9.64 -4.04 9.22
N PHE A 37 10.60 -3.27 8.71
CA PHE A 37 11.88 -3.80 8.24
C PHE A 37 12.71 -4.46 9.36
N ALA A 38 12.70 -3.91 10.58
CA ALA A 38 13.37 -4.54 11.72
C ALA A 38 12.83 -5.95 12.03
N ASN A 39 11.54 -6.19 11.76
CA ASN A 39 10.86 -7.47 11.96
C ASN A 39 11.05 -8.43 10.77
N LEU A 40 10.84 -7.98 9.54
CA LEU A 40 10.89 -8.83 8.33
C LEU A 40 12.30 -9.02 7.77
N ARG A 41 13.18 -8.04 7.97
CA ARG A 41 14.58 -7.99 7.47
C ARG A 41 14.73 -8.27 5.97
N ASN A 42 13.68 -8.04 5.18
CA ASN A 42 13.66 -8.28 3.75
C ASN A 42 13.04 -7.08 3.02
N LYS A 43 13.83 -6.44 2.15
CA LYS A 43 13.39 -5.25 1.41
C LYS A 43 12.24 -5.52 0.44
N TYR A 44 12.24 -6.69 -0.20
CA TYR A 44 11.21 -7.05 -1.18
C TYR A 44 9.87 -7.27 -0.51
N ALA A 45 9.86 -7.97 0.63
CA ALA A 45 8.66 -8.19 1.43
C ALA A 45 8.06 -6.87 1.96
N VAL A 46 8.91 -5.93 2.41
CA VAL A 46 8.45 -4.61 2.86
C VAL A 46 7.85 -3.80 1.71
N THR A 47 8.47 -3.80 0.53
CA THR A 47 7.93 -3.10 -0.64
C THR A 47 6.56 -3.64 -1.04
N GLU A 48 6.40 -4.96 -1.10
CA GLU A 48 5.13 -5.60 -1.45
C GLU A 48 4.04 -5.33 -0.39
N LEU A 49 4.42 -5.39 0.89
CA LEU A 49 3.50 -5.16 2.01
C LEU A 49 2.92 -3.74 2.03
N PHE A 50 3.73 -2.73 1.72
CA PHE A 50 3.29 -1.34 1.64
C PHE A 50 2.71 -0.95 0.27
N GLY A 51 2.80 -1.84 -0.73
CA GLY A 51 2.18 -1.70 -2.03
C GLY A 51 0.87 -2.48 -2.11
N ALA A 52 0.88 -3.55 -2.91
CA ALA A 52 -0.31 -4.31 -3.27
C ALA A 52 -1.11 -4.86 -2.07
N VAL A 53 -0.42 -5.31 -1.01
CA VAL A 53 -1.10 -5.88 0.17
C VAL A 53 -1.86 -4.81 0.95
N SER A 54 -1.22 -3.66 1.23
CA SER A 54 -1.85 -2.56 1.96
C SER A 54 -3.07 -2.01 1.22
N GLU A 55 -2.97 -1.86 -0.10
CA GLU A 55 -4.10 -1.38 -0.93
C GLU A 55 -5.29 -2.34 -0.88
N LYS A 56 -5.05 -3.65 -0.98
CA LYS A 56 -6.13 -4.66 -1.00
C LYS A 56 -6.78 -4.88 0.36
N VAL A 57 -6.04 -4.67 1.45
CA VAL A 57 -6.47 -4.95 2.83
C VAL A 57 -6.96 -3.67 3.56
N GLY A 58 -6.74 -2.48 2.99
CA GLY A 58 -6.91 -1.18 3.64
C GLY A 58 -8.29 -0.93 4.28
N ASP A 59 -9.36 -1.44 3.68
CA ASP A 59 -10.73 -1.21 4.15
C ASP A 59 -11.11 -2.05 5.38
N ARG A 60 -10.38 -3.13 5.65
CA ARG A 60 -10.71 -4.08 6.73
C ARG A 60 -10.24 -3.52 8.09
N PRO A 61 -11.07 -3.52 9.14
CA PRO A 61 -10.67 -3.03 10.46
C PRO A 61 -9.67 -3.95 11.18
N GLY A 62 -9.68 -5.25 10.90
CA GLY A 62 -8.75 -6.24 11.46
C GLY A 62 -9.07 -7.66 11.01
N GLY A 63 -8.21 -8.62 11.39
CA GLY A 63 -8.37 -10.02 10.98
C GLY A 63 -8.04 -10.20 9.50
N TYR A 64 -6.82 -9.83 9.13
CA TYR A 64 -6.34 -9.86 7.74
C TYR A 64 -5.97 -11.26 7.29
N THR A 65 -5.69 -12.17 8.24
CA THR A 65 -5.33 -13.56 7.97
C THR A 65 -6.41 -14.54 8.42
N ARG A 66 -6.58 -15.61 7.64
CA ARG A 66 -7.41 -16.77 7.96
C ARG A 66 -6.53 -18.00 8.14
N ILE A 67 -6.86 -18.82 9.13
CA ILE A 67 -6.22 -20.12 9.36
C ILE A 67 -7.26 -21.20 9.08
N ILE A 68 -6.95 -22.11 8.16
CA ILE A 68 -7.76 -23.28 7.80
C ILE A 68 -7.03 -24.53 8.27
N LYS A 69 -7.71 -25.43 8.98
CA LYS A 69 -7.14 -26.70 9.42
C LYS A 69 -7.17 -27.69 8.26
N LEU A 70 -6.06 -28.39 8.01
CA LEU A 70 -5.92 -29.32 6.88
C LEU A 70 -5.86 -30.81 7.29
N GLY A 71 -5.97 -31.11 8.59
CA GLY A 71 -5.78 -32.47 9.14
C GLY A 71 -4.35 -32.70 9.64
N ASN A 72 -4.00 -33.96 9.89
CA ASN A 72 -2.72 -34.34 10.49
C ASN A 72 -1.72 -34.80 9.43
N ARG A 73 -0.45 -34.47 9.63
CA ARG A 73 0.63 -34.90 8.74
C ARG A 73 0.98 -36.37 8.99
N LEU A 74 1.16 -37.13 7.92
CA LEU A 74 1.61 -38.51 7.99
C LEU A 74 3.05 -38.59 8.52
N GLY A 75 3.30 -39.47 9.47
CA GLY A 75 4.63 -39.73 10.05
C GLY A 75 4.78 -39.18 11.48
N ASP A 76 4.49 -37.89 11.70
CA ASP A 76 4.60 -37.26 13.03
C ASP A 76 3.23 -36.88 13.64
N ASN A 77 2.15 -37.17 12.92
CA ASN A 77 0.78 -36.84 13.29
C ASN A 77 0.57 -35.36 13.68
N ALA A 78 1.40 -34.45 13.16
CA ALA A 78 1.33 -33.04 13.53
C ALA A 78 0.11 -32.37 12.89
N ASP A 79 -0.64 -31.58 13.66
CA ASP A 79 -1.76 -30.79 13.14
C ASP A 79 -1.28 -29.78 12.09
N MET A 80 -1.76 -29.90 10.85
CA MET A 80 -1.45 -28.99 9.76
C MET A 80 -2.48 -27.88 9.64
N ALA A 81 -2.02 -26.72 9.15
CA ALA A 81 -2.90 -25.59 8.88
C ALA A 81 -2.37 -24.77 7.70
N MET A 82 -3.29 -24.30 6.87
CA MET A 82 -3.04 -23.29 5.84
C MET A 82 -3.34 -21.91 6.42
N ILE A 83 -2.47 -20.94 6.16
CA ILE A 83 -2.70 -19.55 6.50
C ILE A 83 -2.72 -18.72 5.23
N GLU A 84 -3.75 -17.90 5.07
CA GLU A 84 -3.97 -17.08 3.87
C GLU A 84 -4.37 -15.65 4.24
N LEU A 85 -4.14 -14.71 3.31
CA LEU A 85 -4.69 -13.37 3.40
C LEU A 85 -6.16 -13.40 2.97
N VAL A 86 -7.05 -12.90 3.84
CA VAL A 86 -8.50 -12.97 3.63
C VAL A 86 -8.86 -12.30 2.32
N ASP A 87 -8.47 -11.05 2.11
CA ASP A 87 -8.95 -10.25 0.98
C ASP A 87 -8.31 -10.66 -0.37
N PHE A 88 -7.34 -11.57 -0.38
CA PHE A 88 -6.74 -12.12 -1.60
C PHE A 88 -7.47 -13.34 -2.15
N ASN A 89 -8.28 -14.00 -1.34
CA ASN A 89 -9.01 -15.19 -1.74
C ASN A 89 -10.36 -14.79 -2.37
N GLU A 90 -10.53 -14.98 -3.67
CA GLU A 90 -11.77 -14.58 -4.36
C GLU A 90 -12.86 -15.67 -4.32
N ILE A 91 -12.46 -16.93 -4.16
CA ILE A 91 -13.37 -18.09 -4.14
C ILE A 91 -14.22 -18.07 -2.86
N TYR A 92 -13.58 -17.83 -1.72
CA TYR A 92 -14.25 -17.84 -0.41
C TYR A 92 -14.78 -16.47 0.02
N ASN A 93 -14.67 -15.43 -0.83
CA ASN A 93 -15.21 -14.08 -0.57
C ASN A 93 -16.23 -13.63 -1.64
N ALA A 94 -16.82 -14.57 -2.39
CA ALA A 94 -17.67 -14.29 -3.55
C ALA A 94 -18.84 -13.32 -3.25
N ASP A 95 -19.32 -13.26 -2.01
CA ASP A 95 -20.49 -12.47 -1.62
C ASP A 95 -20.18 -11.01 -1.22
N LYS A 96 -18.92 -10.58 -1.24
CA LYS A 96 -18.56 -9.19 -0.88
C LYS A 96 -18.45 -8.30 -2.13
N PRO A 97 -19.25 -7.23 -2.25
CA PRO A 97 -19.14 -6.32 -3.39
C PRO A 97 -17.76 -5.62 -3.38
N LYS A 98 -16.98 -5.82 -4.46
CA LYS A 98 -15.70 -5.12 -4.67
C LYS A 98 -15.98 -3.61 -4.81
N LYS A 99 -15.59 -2.81 -3.81
CA LYS A 99 -15.58 -1.35 -3.96
C LYS A 99 -14.51 -0.97 -4.98
N LYS A 100 -14.92 -0.59 -6.19
CA LYS A 100 -14.02 0.04 -7.17
C LYS A 100 -13.58 1.39 -6.62
N ASN A 101 -12.35 1.47 -6.12
CA ASN A 101 -11.71 2.75 -5.88
C ASN A 101 -11.33 3.34 -7.25
N THR A 102 -12.24 4.10 -7.86
CA THR A 102 -11.94 4.90 -9.05
C THR A 102 -10.86 5.89 -8.65
N ARG A 103 -9.61 5.59 -9.04
CA ARG A 103 -8.48 6.49 -8.93
C ARG A 103 -8.83 7.74 -9.74
N ARG A 104 -9.42 8.75 -9.09
CA ARG A 104 -9.77 10.04 -9.70
C ARG A 104 -8.46 10.75 -9.98
N SER A 105 -7.84 10.46 -11.12
CA SER A 105 -6.81 11.29 -11.71
C SER A 105 -7.44 12.65 -12.03
N ARG A 106 -7.37 13.59 -11.08
CA ARG A 106 -7.47 15.01 -11.41
C ARG A 106 -6.15 15.44 -12.05
N ARG A 107 -5.94 14.99 -13.28
CA ARG A 107 -4.99 15.58 -14.24
C ARG A 107 -5.84 16.08 -15.40
N GLY A 108 -6.16 17.37 -15.39
CA GLY A 108 -7.01 17.97 -16.43
C GLY A 108 -7.67 19.28 -16.02
N LYS A 109 -6.87 20.27 -15.60
CA LYS A 109 -7.21 21.70 -15.65
C LYS A 109 -5.85 22.39 -15.70
N GLY A 110 -5.25 22.53 -16.87
CA GLY A 110 -5.67 23.51 -17.86
C GLY A 110 -4.75 24.69 -17.67
N ALA A 111 -3.60 24.64 -18.35
CA ALA A 111 -2.66 25.74 -18.44
C ALA A 111 -3.39 26.97 -19.01
N LYS A 112 -3.45 28.05 -18.23
CA LYS A 112 -3.70 29.42 -18.70
C LYS A 112 -3.25 30.39 -17.60
N SER A 113 -1.98 30.78 -17.65
CA SER A 113 -1.49 32.09 -17.21
C SER A 113 0.00 32.21 -17.55
N VAL A 114 0.30 32.53 -18.80
CA VAL A 114 1.54 33.23 -19.15
C VAL A 114 1.15 34.40 -20.02
N THR A 115 0.97 35.56 -19.40
CA THR A 115 1.09 36.87 -20.04
C THR A 115 2.45 37.41 -19.64
N PRO A 116 3.43 37.52 -20.55
CA PRO A 116 4.58 38.38 -20.32
C PRO A 116 4.27 39.77 -20.87
N ALA A 117 4.40 40.78 -20.00
CA ALA A 117 4.52 42.17 -20.39
C ALA A 117 5.86 42.38 -21.11
N PRO A 118 5.94 43.13 -22.23
CA PRO A 118 7.20 43.60 -22.75
C PRO A 118 7.46 45.04 -22.28
N ALA A 119 8.60 45.25 -21.63
CA ALA A 119 9.24 46.56 -21.52
C ALA A 119 10.56 46.50 -22.31
N THR A 120 10.70 47.47 -23.22
CA THR A 120 11.91 48.20 -23.63
C THR A 120 13.19 47.43 -24.00
N ASP A 121 13.56 47.45 -25.29
CA ASP A 121 14.75 48.18 -25.78
C ASP A 121 15.11 47.81 -27.24
N ALA A 122 15.10 48.83 -28.11
CA ALA A 122 15.69 48.92 -29.45
C ALA A 122 15.42 50.36 -29.94
N THR A 123 16.30 51.18 -30.51
CA THR A 123 17.72 51.14 -30.87
C THR A 123 18.04 52.62 -31.19
N THR A 124 19.18 53.13 -30.72
CA THR A 124 19.80 54.36 -31.25
C THR A 124 20.43 54.06 -32.61
N ASP A 125 20.02 54.73 -33.69
CA ASP A 125 20.94 55.25 -34.71
C ASP A 125 20.29 56.32 -35.62
N ASP A 126 21.19 57.10 -36.21
CA ASP A 126 21.20 58.46 -36.76
C ASP A 126 20.29 58.85 -37.96
N SER A 127 20.35 60.17 -38.28
CA SER A 127 20.20 60.88 -39.59
C SER A 127 18.96 61.77 -39.88
N GLU A 128 19.24 63.09 -39.93
CA GLU A 128 18.88 64.14 -40.93
C GLU A 128 17.46 64.07 -41.56
N GLU A 129 16.58 65.08 -41.45
CA GLU A 129 16.59 66.44 -42.06
C GLU A 129 15.46 67.31 -41.45
#